data_AF-A0A9D4F9N9-F1
#
_entry.id   AF-A0A9D4F9N9-F1
#
_cell.length_a   1.000
_cell.length_b   1.000
_cell.length_c   1.000
_cell.angle_alpha   90.00
_cell.angle_beta   90.00
_cell.angle_gamma   90.00
#
_symmetry.space_group_name_H-M   'P 1'
#
loop_
_entity.id
_entity.type
_entity.pdbx_description
1 polymer ?
#
loop_
_entity_poly.entity_id
_entity_poly.type
_entity_poly.pdbx_seq_one_letter_code
_entity_poly.pdbx_strand_id
1 'polypeptide(L)' 'MKSERALGSGLLLATGVVFIYYTLWVIVLPFVDEDQVVIQNLFPDRSYALGIPLLVGVIGLALIGCFVAVVQLGQKEKRS' A
#
# COMPACT_ATOMS: atom_id res chain seq x y z
N MET A 1 -27.49 -5.44 3.74
CA MET A 1 -27.02 -6.02 5.03
C MET A 1 -26.07 -7.20 4.92
N LYS A 2 -26.39 -8.36 4.29
CA LYS A 2 -25.42 -9.49 4.20
C LYS A 2 -24.25 -9.23 3.22
N SER A 3 -24.52 -8.57 2.09
CA SER A 3 -23.52 -8.26 1.06
C SER A 3 -22.42 -7.31 1.56
N GLU A 4 -22.79 -6.22 2.22
CA GLU A 4 -21.85 -5.21 2.74
C GLU A 4 -20.89 -5.81 3.77
N ARG A 5 -21.38 -6.72 4.62
CA ARG A 5 -20.56 -7.44 5.61
C ARG A 5 -19.58 -8.41 4.96
N ALA A 6 -20.00 -9.10 3.90
CA ALA A 6 -19.13 -10.00 3.14
C ALA A 6 -18.04 -9.23 2.38
N LEU A 7 -18.38 -8.07 1.80
CA LEU A 7 -17.41 -7.20 1.14
C LEU A 7 -16.40 -6.61 2.14
N GLY A 8 -16.88 -6.14 3.30
CA GLY A 8 -16.00 -5.63 4.36
C GLY A 8 -15.05 -6.69 4.91
N SER A 9 -15.53 -7.91 5.14
CA SER A 9 -14.69 -9.03 5.60
C SER A 9 -13.70 -9.51 4.54
N GLY A 10 -14.10 -9.56 3.26
CA GLY A 10 -13.17 -9.83 2.15
C GLY A 10 -12.08 -8.77 2.03
N LEU A 11 -12.44 -7.49 2.18
CA LEU A 11 -11.48 -6.37 2.14
C LEU A 11 -10.50 -6.42 3.33
N LEU A 12 -10.99 -6.75 4.53
CA LEU A 12 -10.16 -6.93 5.73
C LEU A 12 -9.15 -8.07 5.56
N LEU A 13 -9.60 -9.22 5.05
CA LEU A 13 -8.72 -10.36 4.78
C LEU A 13 -7.68 -10.02 3.70
N ALA A 14 -8.11 -9.41 2.59
CA ALA A 14 -7.20 -9.01 1.52
C ALA A 14 -6.15 -8.00 2.03
N THR A 15 -6.58 -7.01 2.81
CA THR A 15 -5.67 -6.02 3.43
C THR A 15 -4.70 -6.70 4.39
N GLY A 16 -5.19 -7.63 5.22
CA GLY A 16 -4.35 -8.39 6.15
C GLY A 16 -3.28 -9.23 5.44
N VAL A 17 -3.64 -9.93 4.36
CA VAL A 17 -2.68 -10.72 3.56
C VAL A 17 -1.61 -9.84 2.94
N VAL A 18 -2.01 -8.72 2.33
CA VAL A 18 -1.08 -7.75 1.74
C VAL A 18 -0.16 -7.18 2.82
N PHE A 19 -0.71 -6.80 3.98
CA PHE A 19 0.05 -6.26 5.10
C PHE A 19 1.10 -7.26 5.63
N ILE A 20 0.72 -8.51 5.81
CA ILE A 20 1.64 -9.57 6.27
C ILE A 20 2.74 -9.79 5.24
N TYR A 21 2.41 -9.89 3.96
CA TYR A 21 3.38 -10.07 2.88
C TYR A 21 4.42 -8.93 2.85
N TYR A 22 3.96 -7.68 2.92
CA TYR A 22 4.87 -6.52 2.95
C TYR A 22 5.70 -6.47 4.23
N THR A 23 5.10 -6.74 5.39
CA THR A 23 5.81 -6.71 6.68
C THR A 23 6.91 -7.77 6.72
N LEU A 24 6.59 -9.00 6.31
CA LEU A 24 7.58 -10.07 6.20
C LEU A 24 8.67 -9.70 5.19
N TRP A 25 8.31 -9.14 4.03
CA TRP A 25 9.30 -8.75 3.04
C TRP A 25 10.26 -7.67 3.56
N VAL A 26 9.75 -6.61 4.21
CA VAL A 26 10.58 -5.52 4.77
C VAL A 26 11.48 -6.02 5.91
N ILE A 27 10.97 -6.91 6.76
CA ILE A 27 11.74 -7.44 7.90
C ILE A 27 12.76 -8.47 7.45
N VAL A 28 12.43 -9.38 6.53
CA VAL A 28 13.32 -10.48 6.11
C VAL A 28 14.46 -9.98 5.23
N LEU A 29 14.23 -8.98 4.38
CA LEU A 29 15.24 -8.48 3.44
C LEU A 29 16.58 -8.03 4.07
N PRO A 30 16.65 -7.27 5.20
CA PRO A 30 17.92 -6.89 5.82
C PRO A 30 18.69 -8.08 6.41
N PHE A 31 18.07 -9.25 6.55
CA PHE A 31 18.72 -10.47 7.03
C PHE A 31 19.12 -11.42 5.89
N VAL A 32 18.91 -11.05 4.62
CA VAL A 32 19.32 -11.81 3.43
C VAL A 32 20.59 -11.19 2.82
N ASP A 33 21.71 -11.90 2.93
CA ASP A 33 23.02 -11.50 2.41
C ASP A 33 23.05 -11.28 0.87
N GLU A 34 23.97 -10.43 0.40
CA GLU A 34 24.15 -10.02 -1.01
C GLU A 34 24.59 -11.13 -1.97
N ASP A 35 25.14 -12.24 -1.45
CA ASP A 35 25.88 -13.22 -2.25
C ASP A 35 25.04 -14.38 -2.82
N GLN A 36 23.72 -14.39 -2.61
CA GLN A 36 22.87 -15.49 -3.07
C GLN A 36 22.14 -15.16 -4.38
N VAL A 37 22.84 -15.40 -5.50
CA VAL A 37 22.36 -15.29 -6.90
C VAL A 37 21.09 -16.13 -7.18
N VAL A 38 20.81 -17.16 -6.38
CA VAL A 38 19.67 -18.08 -6.58
C VAL A 38 18.30 -17.42 -6.35
N ILE A 39 18.25 -16.28 -5.65
CA ILE A 39 16.99 -15.65 -5.19
C ILE A 39 16.45 -14.59 -6.19
N GLN A 40 17.24 -14.18 -7.19
CA GLN A 40 16.93 -13.03 -8.07
C GLN A 40 15.74 -13.23 -9.03
N ASN A 41 15.29 -14.48 -9.24
CA ASN A 41 14.14 -14.77 -10.10
C ASN A 41 12.80 -14.80 -9.33
N LEU A 42 12.86 -14.87 -8.00
CA LEU A 42 11.68 -14.85 -7.12
C LEU A 42 11.52 -13.52 -6.37
N PHE A 43 12.58 -12.74 -6.23
CA PHE A 43 12.58 -11.47 -5.51
C PHE A 43 13.13 -10.35 -6.41
N PRO A 44 12.31 -9.35 -6.76
CA PRO A 44 12.76 -8.15 -7.46
C PRO A 44 13.87 -7.44 -6.68
N ASP A 45 14.72 -6.71 -7.42
CA ASP A 45 15.91 -6.02 -6.94
C ASP A 45 15.72 -5.24 -5.62
N ARG A 46 16.77 -5.18 -4.78
CA ARG A 46 16.72 -4.60 -3.42
C ARG A 46 16.27 -3.15 -3.41
N SER A 47 16.48 -2.41 -4.51
CA SER A 47 15.98 -1.05 -4.70
C SER A 47 14.47 -0.92 -4.56
N TYR A 48 13.72 -1.98 -4.88
CA TYR A 48 12.26 -1.99 -4.78
C TYR A 48 11.76 -2.21 -3.34
N ALA A 49 12.58 -2.75 -2.43
CA ALA A 49 12.16 -3.00 -1.05
C ALA A 49 11.81 -1.73 -0.27
N LEU A 50 12.53 -0.65 -0.53
CA LEU A 50 12.20 0.69 -0.02
C LEU A 50 11.33 1.48 -1.01
N GLY A 51 11.52 1.23 -2.31
CA GLY A 51 10.78 1.91 -3.37
C GLY A 51 9.28 1.65 -3.31
N ILE A 52 8.84 0.41 -3.14
CA ILE A 52 7.40 0.08 -3.16
C ILE A 52 6.65 0.71 -1.98
N PRO A 53 7.10 0.58 -0.71
CA PRO A 53 6.44 1.27 0.41
C PRO A 53 6.41 2.79 0.23
N LEU A 54 7.51 3.39 -0.26
CA LEU A 54 7.58 4.82 -0.52
C LEU A 54 6.58 5.26 -1.60
N LEU A 55 6.50 4.52 -2.71
CA LEU A 55 5.65 4.84 -3.85
C LEU A 55 4.16 4.66 -3.49
N VAL A 56 3.82 3.62 -2.71
CA VAL A 56 2.48 3.46 -2.13
C VAL A 56 2.15 4.60 -1.17
N GLY A 57 3.09 5.00 -0.31
CA GLY A 57 2.92 6.14 0.59
C GLY A 57 2.67 7.46 -0.15
N VAL A 58 3.45 7.73 -1.20
CA VAL A 58 3.31 8.92 -2.05
C VAL A 58 1.96 8.93 -2.77
N ILE A 59 1.56 7.81 -3.38
CA ILE A 59 0.25 7.70 -4.03
C ILE A 59 -0.87 7.88 -3.01
N GLY A 60 -0.77 7.25 -1.83
CA GLY A 60 -1.76 7.39 -0.76
C GLY A 60 -1.91 8.84 -0.30
N LEU A 61 -0.80 9.54 -0.05
CA LEU A 61 -0.81 10.95 0.31
C LEU A 61 -1.39 11.84 -0.80
N ALA A 62 -1.04 11.58 -2.07
CA ALA A 62 -1.59 12.31 -3.19
C ALA A 62 -3.11 12.12 -3.32
N LEU A 63 -3.62 10.90 -3.12
CA LEU A 63 -5.05 10.61 -3.13
C LEU A 63 -5.79 11.32 -1.99
N ILE A 64 -5.24 11.28 -0.76
CA ILE A 64 -5.82 11.99 0.39
C ILE A 64 -5.83 13.51 0.11
N GLY A 65 -4.72 14.08 -0.38
CA GLY A 65 -4.63 15.49 -0.72
C GLY A 65 -5.63 15.91 -1.79
N CYS A 66 -5.76 15.11 -2.85
CA CYS A 66 -6.73 15.34 -3.92
C CYS A 66 -8.16 15.28 -3.40
N PHE A 67 -8.50 14.27 -2.59
CA PHE A 67 -9.82 14.16 -1.98
C PHE A 67 -10.16 15.38 -1.12
N VAL A 68 -9.24 15.79 -0.24
CA VAL A 68 -9.42 16.99 0.58
C VAL A 68 -9.62 18.22 -0.29
N ALA A 69 -8.80 18.40 -1.34
CA ALA A 69 -8.94 19.53 -2.27
C ALA A 69 -10.31 19.57 -2.95
N VAL A 70 -10.78 18.43 -3.46
CA VAL A 70 -12.11 18.31 -4.10
C VAL A 70 -13.24 18.64 -3.11
N VAL A 71 -13.16 18.12 -1.89
CA VAL A 71 -14.16 18.42 -0.85
C VAL A 71 -14.17 19.91 -0.51
N GLN A 72 -13.01 20.55 -0.37
CA GLN A 72 -12.90 21.98 -0.08
C GLN A 72 -13.45 22.86 -1.22
N LEU A 73 -13.19 22.49 -2.48
CA LEU A 73 -13.75 23.18 -3.65
C LEU A 73 -15.29 23.07 -3.69
N GLY A 74 -15.82 21.88 -3.45
CA GLY A 74 -17.27 21.67 -3.38
C GLY A 74 -17.96 22.38 -2.21
N GLN A 75 -17.25 22.64 -1.11
CA GLN A 75 -17.80 23.43 0.01
C GLN A 75 -17.84 24.93 -0.29
N LYS A 76 -16.86 25.47 -1.03
CA LYS A 76 -16.86 26.89 -1.42
C LYS A 76 -18.02 27.24 -2.35
N GLU A 77 -18.36 26.34 -3.28
CA GLU A 77 -19.47 26.53 -4.22
C GLU A 77 -20.83 26.59 -3.51
N LYS A 78 -21.04 25.77 -2.46
CA LYS A 78 -22.31 25.73 -1.72
C LYS A 78 -22.50 26.86 -0.70
N ARG A 79 -21.44 27.66 -0.45
CA ARG A 79 -21.46 28.76 0.53
C ARG A 79 -21.59 30.14 -0.13
N SER A 80 -21.50 30.20 -1.46
CA SER A 80 -21.80 31.39 -2.27
C SER A 80 -23.23 31.33 -2.78
#